data_AF-A0A1C7M9V6-F1
#
_entry.id   AF-A0A1C7M9V6-F1
#
_cell.length_a   1.000
_cell.length_b   1.000
_cell.length_c   1.000
_cell.angle_alpha   90.00
_cell.angle_beta   90.00
_cell.angle_gamma   90.00
#
_symmetry.space_group_name_H-M   'P 1'
#
loop_
_entity.id
_entity.type
_entity.pdbx_description
1 polymer ?
#
loop_
_entity_poly.entity_id
_entity_poly.type
_entity_poly.pdbx_seq_one_letter_code
_entity_poly.pdbx_strand_id
1 'polypeptide(L)'
;MHHLVLESLPVDILLQIFGALEVSDILAIRCTNKFFQSITHEHSIWHEVLHTQVVQRGIPLPGLRDRSITTLSAAQLEHLACNALRLRANWTSAIPVCTRHVDIIPLKIRSSRTRNISVQFLPGRGNRYLLAITLYDDPAEPRKCMIQCWDITSENPQKCVQVAMMLCVGVHGVTVNSDPNHAAVLAVTRRGPAEEVTTSMFAIKFNAECPEKAFVLLDKFPSFRFPLAFEGSVFIASEVNQIVYLINTDSGRVTHELHVPLLHDDATLLLEEHKCFQAILLEHFVLTFRKQWLYIYHIPPEEPVVASPADGPFIVHSIPSPIRLFTPSDMVLGRYGTALWIDAATDETTPSQAGDHGQRIVGKMLSHPQWRTAGLPLGGEGSSDDRVSPGYVDARIGTELANVNDGALTDEAMASTMVFQLQELPDEWNRLCIG
;
A
#
# COMPACT_ATOMS: atom_id res chain seq x y z
N MET A 1 -26.71 41.40 -32.58
CA MET A 1 -26.32 40.34 -31.62
C MET A 1 -25.81 41.02 -30.38
N HIS A 2 -26.50 40.88 -29.25
CA HIS A 2 -25.96 41.35 -27.98
C HIS A 2 -24.85 40.38 -27.58
N HIS A 3 -23.60 40.85 -27.58
CA HIS A 3 -22.48 40.07 -27.05
C HIS A 3 -22.70 39.93 -25.54
N LEU A 4 -22.99 38.71 -25.08
CA LEU A 4 -22.99 38.39 -23.66
C LEU A 4 -21.57 38.60 -23.13
N VAL A 5 -21.40 39.61 -22.29
CA VAL A 5 -20.14 39.89 -21.63
C VAL A 5 -20.08 39.00 -20.40
N LEU A 6 -19.15 38.04 -20.37
CA LEU A 6 -19.01 37.09 -19.26
C LEU A 6 -18.80 37.83 -17.91
N GLU A 7 -18.14 38.99 -17.93
CA GLU A 7 -17.94 39.85 -16.75
C GLU A 7 -19.24 40.41 -16.15
N SER A 8 -20.35 40.38 -16.88
CA SER A 8 -21.65 40.86 -16.39
C SER A 8 -22.45 39.80 -15.63
N LEU A 9 -21.98 38.55 -15.62
CA LEU A 9 -22.63 37.49 -14.86
C LEU A 9 -22.39 37.66 -13.35
N PRO A 10 -23.37 37.28 -12.51
CA PRO A 10 -23.15 37.16 -11.07
C PRO A 10 -21.96 36.24 -10.73
N VAL A 11 -21.23 36.59 -9.67
CA VAL A 11 -19.98 35.91 -9.28
C VAL A 11 -20.22 34.42 -8.99
N ASP A 12 -21.32 34.07 -8.32
CA ASP A 12 -21.73 32.69 -8.05
C ASP A 12 -21.90 31.85 -9.33
N ILE A 13 -22.49 32.43 -10.37
CA ILE A 13 -22.61 31.77 -11.68
C ILE A 13 -21.23 31.57 -12.32
N LEU A 14 -20.34 32.56 -12.21
CA LEU A 14 -18.96 32.43 -12.69
C LEU A 14 -18.19 31.34 -11.93
N LEU A 15 -18.34 31.26 -10.61
CA LEU A 15 -17.74 30.20 -9.79
C LEU A 15 -18.24 28.82 -10.23
N GLN A 16 -19.54 28.67 -10.49
CA GLN A 16 -20.11 27.41 -10.99
C GLN A 16 -19.58 27.03 -12.38
N ILE A 17 -19.52 28.00 -13.30
CA ILE A 17 -18.96 27.79 -14.64
C ILE A 17 -17.50 27.34 -14.52
N PHE A 18 -16.68 28.07 -13.74
CA PHE A 18 -15.25 27.77 -13.60
C PHE A 18 -14.98 26.47 -12.86
N GLY A 19 -15.81 26.08 -11.90
CA GLY A 19 -15.72 24.77 -11.23
C GLY A 19 -15.92 23.59 -12.19
N ALA A 20 -16.63 23.79 -13.31
CA ALA A 20 -16.86 22.77 -14.32
C ALA A 20 -15.78 22.74 -15.43
N LEU A 21 -14.85 23.69 -15.46
CA LEU A 21 -13.80 23.77 -16.47
C LEU A 21 -12.58 22.91 -16.12
N GLU A 22 -11.82 22.47 -17.12
CA GLU A 22 -10.53 21.82 -16.88
C GLU A 22 -9.50 22.82 -16.32
N VAL A 23 -8.52 22.32 -15.57
CA VAL A 23 -7.47 23.16 -14.97
C VAL A 23 -6.76 24.04 -16.01
N SER A 24 -6.49 23.54 -17.22
CA SER A 24 -5.88 24.31 -18.30
C SER A 24 -6.73 25.51 -18.73
N ASP A 25 -8.06 25.33 -18.79
CA ASP A 25 -8.98 26.38 -19.23
C ASP A 25 -9.12 27.47 -18.16
N ILE A 26 -9.17 27.08 -16.88
CA ILE A 26 -9.17 28.02 -15.75
C ILE A 26 -7.89 28.88 -15.78
N LEU A 27 -6.73 28.26 -15.98
CA LEU A 27 -5.45 28.96 -16.08
C LEU A 27 -5.35 29.86 -17.32
N ALA A 28 -5.96 29.46 -18.45
CA ALA A 28 -6.03 30.29 -19.65
C ALA A 28 -6.94 31.52 -19.43
N ILE A 29 -8.12 31.33 -18.84
CA ILE A 29 -9.07 32.40 -18.49
C ILE A 29 -8.45 33.39 -17.51
N ARG A 30 -7.70 32.91 -16.52
CA ARG A 30 -6.96 33.76 -15.57
C ARG A 30 -6.05 34.78 -16.26
N CYS A 31 -5.46 34.43 -17.39
CA CYS A 31 -4.53 35.28 -18.13
C CYS A 31 -5.23 36.38 -18.97
N THR A 32 -6.56 36.42 -19.00
CA THR A 32 -7.30 37.33 -19.90
C THR A 32 -7.53 38.73 -19.31
N ASN A 33 -7.94 38.84 -18.03
CA ASN A 33 -8.15 40.12 -17.35
C ASN A 33 -7.94 39.99 -15.83
N LYS A 34 -7.86 41.12 -15.13
CA LYS A 34 -7.67 41.17 -13.66
C LYS A 34 -8.87 40.64 -12.86
N PHE A 35 -10.07 40.75 -13.43
CA PHE A 35 -11.30 40.30 -12.77
C PHE A 35 -11.35 38.78 -12.65
N PHE A 36 -11.16 38.07 -13.77
CA PHE A 36 -11.02 36.63 -13.81
C PHE A 36 -9.76 36.15 -13.10
N GLN A 37 -8.69 36.94 -13.10
CA GLN A 37 -7.54 36.64 -12.25
C GLN A 37 -7.95 36.56 -10.77
N SER A 38 -8.72 37.53 -10.27
CA SER A 38 -9.22 37.50 -8.89
C SER A 38 -10.16 36.32 -8.64
N ILE A 39 -11.15 36.11 -9.51
CA ILE A 39 -12.15 35.05 -9.31
C ILE A 39 -11.51 33.66 -9.38
N THR A 40 -10.60 33.41 -10.33
CA THR A 40 -9.92 32.11 -10.45
C THR A 40 -8.93 31.82 -9.30
N HIS A 41 -8.73 32.75 -8.36
CA HIS A 41 -8.01 32.51 -7.11
C HIS A 41 -8.93 32.24 -5.92
N GLU A 42 -10.25 32.19 -6.11
CA GLU A 42 -11.19 31.83 -5.06
C GLU A 42 -11.00 30.37 -4.62
N HIS A 43 -11.07 30.15 -3.32
CA HIS A 43 -10.87 28.83 -2.71
C HIS A 43 -11.90 27.81 -3.20
N SER A 44 -13.15 28.23 -3.37
CA SER A 44 -14.26 27.37 -3.79
C SER A 44 -14.01 26.70 -5.15
N ILE A 45 -13.40 27.41 -6.10
CA ILE A 45 -13.07 26.86 -7.43
C ILE A 45 -12.07 25.72 -7.27
N TRP A 46 -10.96 25.97 -6.59
CA TRP A 46 -9.90 24.95 -6.48
C TRP A 46 -10.29 23.78 -5.60
N HIS A 47 -11.15 24.01 -4.61
CA HIS A 47 -11.77 22.92 -3.84
C HIS A 47 -12.62 22.02 -4.74
N GLU A 48 -13.51 22.61 -5.55
CA GLU A 48 -14.36 21.87 -6.48
C GLU A 48 -13.56 21.13 -7.55
N VAL A 49 -12.56 21.78 -8.14
CA VAL A 49 -11.64 21.18 -9.13
C VAL A 49 -10.88 20.01 -8.53
N LEU A 50 -10.30 20.17 -7.33
CA LEU A 50 -9.59 19.10 -6.64
C LEU A 50 -10.52 17.90 -6.38
N HIS A 51 -11.74 18.17 -5.91
CA HIS A 51 -12.71 17.13 -5.62
C HIS A 51 -13.16 16.39 -6.89
N THR A 52 -13.64 17.11 -7.90
CA THR A 52 -14.24 16.53 -9.12
C THR A 52 -13.21 15.92 -10.07
N GLN A 53 -12.06 16.58 -10.27
CA GLN A 53 -11.08 16.15 -11.27
C GLN A 53 -9.99 15.26 -10.69
N VAL A 54 -9.80 15.24 -9.38
CA VAL A 54 -8.72 14.48 -8.74
C VAL A 54 -9.28 13.41 -7.80
N VAL A 55 -10.00 13.81 -6.74
CA VAL A 55 -10.50 12.87 -5.70
C VAL A 55 -11.52 11.89 -6.27
N GLN A 56 -12.58 12.36 -6.94
CA GLN A 56 -13.62 11.50 -7.53
C GLN A 56 -13.07 10.55 -8.60
N ARG A 57 -11.94 10.91 -9.23
CA ARG A 57 -11.24 10.07 -10.21
C ARG A 57 -10.25 9.10 -9.56
N GLY A 58 -10.13 9.11 -8.24
CA GLY A 58 -9.17 8.31 -7.48
C GLY A 58 -7.72 8.61 -7.84
N ILE A 59 -7.43 9.84 -8.26
CA ILE A 59 -6.06 10.27 -8.51
C ILE A 59 -5.42 10.59 -7.15
N PRO A 60 -4.26 10.00 -6.81
CA PRO A 60 -3.58 10.31 -5.55
C PRO A 60 -3.23 11.80 -5.43
N LEU A 61 -3.15 12.29 -4.20
CA LEU A 61 -2.78 13.67 -3.88
C LEU A 61 -1.40 13.77 -3.20
N PRO A 62 -0.29 13.70 -3.96
CA PRO A 62 1.05 13.91 -3.41
C PRO A 62 1.16 15.28 -2.75
N GLY A 63 1.58 15.30 -1.48
CA GLY A 63 1.77 16.53 -0.71
C GLY A 63 0.58 16.97 0.13
N LEU A 64 -0.59 16.32 0.04
CA LEU A 64 -1.69 16.57 0.98
C LEU A 64 -1.24 16.23 2.42
N ARG A 65 -0.61 15.04 2.58
CA ARG A 65 -0.20 14.48 3.88
C ARG A 65 -1.41 14.40 4.83
N ASP A 66 -1.20 14.55 6.13
CA ASP A 66 -2.25 14.52 7.17
C ASP A 66 -3.00 15.86 7.30
N ARG A 67 -2.96 16.72 6.27
CA ARG A 67 -3.67 18.01 6.28
C ARG A 67 -5.06 17.83 5.71
N SER A 68 -6.07 18.35 6.39
CA SER A 68 -7.42 18.40 5.85
C SER A 68 -7.49 19.37 4.66
N ILE A 69 -8.18 18.96 3.59
CA ILE A 69 -8.35 19.75 2.36
C ILE A 69 -8.97 21.12 2.68
N THR A 70 -9.87 21.18 3.68
CA THR A 70 -10.58 22.41 4.09
C THR A 70 -9.67 23.45 4.76
N THR A 71 -8.48 23.04 5.23
CA THR A 71 -7.53 23.93 5.92
C THR A 71 -6.53 24.59 4.97
N LEU A 72 -6.53 24.18 3.70
CA LEU A 72 -5.56 24.63 2.70
C LEU A 72 -5.99 25.96 2.10
N SER A 73 -5.02 26.82 1.75
CA SER A 73 -5.32 28.02 0.98
C SER A 73 -5.67 27.68 -0.46
N ALA A 74 -6.34 28.61 -1.17
CA ALA A 74 -6.66 28.43 -2.59
C ALA A 74 -5.41 28.12 -3.44
N ALA A 75 -4.29 28.79 -3.18
CA ALA A 75 -3.02 28.54 -3.86
C ALA A 75 -2.44 27.14 -3.57
N GLN A 76 -2.65 26.61 -2.35
CA GLN A 76 -2.23 25.25 -2.01
C GLN A 76 -3.11 24.20 -2.69
N LEU A 77 -4.43 24.42 -2.74
CA LEU A 77 -5.36 23.55 -3.46
C LEU A 77 -5.05 23.53 -4.96
N GLU A 78 -4.82 24.70 -5.56
CA GLU A 78 -4.37 24.84 -6.94
C GLU A 78 -3.08 24.05 -7.20
N HIS A 79 -2.08 24.22 -6.34
CA HIS A 79 -0.81 23.52 -6.47
C HIS A 79 -1.01 21.99 -6.40
N LEU A 80 -1.81 21.51 -5.45
CA LEU A 80 -2.11 20.08 -5.31
C LEU A 80 -2.84 19.53 -6.54
N ALA A 81 -3.88 20.22 -7.02
CA ALA A 81 -4.65 19.81 -8.20
C ALA A 81 -3.76 19.75 -9.45
N CYS A 82 -3.02 20.83 -9.72
CA CYS A 82 -2.09 20.90 -10.84
C CYS A 82 -1.02 19.81 -10.75
N ASN A 83 -0.43 19.61 -9.57
CA ASN A 83 0.63 18.61 -9.40
C ASN A 83 0.10 17.19 -9.58
N ALA A 84 -1.06 16.87 -9.01
CA ALA A 84 -1.68 15.54 -9.13
C ALA A 84 -2.04 15.23 -10.59
N LEU A 85 -2.65 16.17 -11.30
CA LEU A 85 -2.99 15.99 -12.73
C LEU A 85 -1.75 15.89 -13.61
N ARG A 86 -0.72 16.71 -13.35
CA ARG A 86 0.56 16.62 -14.08
C ARG A 86 1.24 15.28 -13.86
N LEU A 87 1.28 14.79 -12.63
CA LEU A 87 1.85 13.47 -12.31
C LEU A 87 1.03 12.38 -12.99
N ARG A 88 -0.30 12.41 -12.89
CA ARG A 88 -1.21 11.49 -13.59
C ARG A 88 -0.89 11.46 -15.09
N ALA A 89 -0.82 12.62 -15.74
CA ALA A 89 -0.54 12.73 -17.16
C ALA A 89 0.84 12.14 -17.53
N ASN A 90 1.88 12.39 -16.72
CA ASN A 90 3.19 11.80 -16.91
C ASN A 90 3.15 10.28 -16.78
N TRP A 91 2.48 9.76 -15.74
CA TRP A 91 2.35 8.33 -15.48
C TRP A 91 1.53 7.58 -16.53
N THR A 92 0.53 8.25 -17.13
CA THR A 92 -0.29 7.67 -18.20
C THR A 92 0.24 7.98 -19.60
N SER A 93 1.37 8.67 -19.72
CA SER A 93 2.03 8.93 -21.00
C SER A 93 2.57 7.64 -21.60
N ALA A 94 2.60 7.55 -22.93
CA ALA A 94 3.29 6.47 -23.63
C ALA A 94 4.80 6.44 -23.33
N ILE A 95 5.36 7.60 -22.93
CA ILE A 95 6.76 7.78 -22.58
C ILE A 95 6.80 8.58 -21.27
N PRO A 96 6.65 7.93 -20.10
CA PRO A 96 6.75 8.62 -18.82
C PRO A 96 8.17 9.19 -18.65
N VAL A 97 8.26 10.42 -18.17
CA VAL A 97 9.55 11.10 -17.94
C VAL A 97 9.91 10.99 -16.47
N CYS A 98 11.11 10.46 -16.20
CA CYS A 98 11.67 10.44 -14.86
C CYS A 98 11.93 11.88 -14.39
N THR A 99 11.26 12.29 -13.30
CA THR A 99 11.39 13.64 -12.73
C THR A 99 12.57 13.75 -11.76
N ARG A 100 12.95 12.62 -11.14
CA ARG A 100 14.04 12.55 -10.17
C ARG A 100 14.71 11.20 -10.21
N HIS A 101 16.03 11.21 -10.31
CA HIS A 101 16.87 10.02 -10.25
C HIS A 101 17.84 10.14 -9.09
N VAL A 102 17.99 9.06 -8.31
CA VAL A 102 18.98 9.00 -7.23
C VAL A 102 19.65 7.64 -7.23
N ASP A 103 20.98 7.65 -7.25
CA ASP A 103 21.79 6.45 -7.18
C ASP A 103 22.06 6.06 -5.74
N ILE A 104 21.66 4.84 -5.38
CA ILE A 104 21.93 4.23 -4.08
C ILE A 104 22.88 3.07 -4.30
N ILE A 105 24.08 3.18 -3.73
CA ILE A 105 25.13 2.15 -3.86
C ILE A 105 25.29 1.48 -2.50
N PRO A 106 24.80 0.23 -2.33
CA PRO A 106 25.03 -0.54 -1.13
C PRO A 106 26.52 -0.73 -0.87
N LEU A 107 26.90 -0.85 0.41
CA LEU A 107 28.27 -1.15 0.79
C LEU A 107 28.64 -2.54 0.26
N LYS A 108 29.68 -2.60 -0.58
CA LYS A 108 30.15 -3.87 -1.15
C LYS A 108 30.81 -4.70 -0.07
N ILE A 109 30.15 -5.78 0.34
CA ILE A 109 30.80 -6.88 1.06
C ILE A 109 31.59 -7.67 -0.01
N ARG A 110 32.82 -8.04 0.31
CA ARG A 110 33.76 -8.68 -0.64
C ARG A 110 33.12 -9.88 -1.37
N SER A 111 33.43 -9.99 -2.67
CA SER A 111 33.31 -11.19 -3.55
C SER A 111 31.97 -11.94 -3.62
N SER A 112 30.89 -11.40 -3.06
CA SER A 112 29.58 -12.05 -3.07
C SER A 112 28.71 -11.54 -4.21
N ARG A 113 27.87 -12.42 -4.75
CA ARG A 113 26.80 -12.01 -5.66
C ARG A 113 25.78 -11.23 -4.85
N THR A 114 25.48 -10.02 -5.28
CA THR A 114 24.54 -9.14 -4.58
C THR A 114 23.27 -8.99 -5.39
N ARG A 115 22.11 -9.11 -4.75
CA ARG A 115 20.83 -8.74 -5.34
C ARG A 115 19.95 -8.02 -4.33
N ASN A 116 19.25 -6.98 -4.77
CA ASN A 116 18.22 -6.36 -3.95
C ASN A 116 16.99 -7.26 -3.95
N ILE A 117 16.55 -7.67 -2.76
CA ILE A 117 15.36 -8.50 -2.59
C ILE A 117 14.13 -7.68 -2.21
N SER A 118 14.31 -6.48 -1.67
CA SER A 118 13.19 -5.59 -1.38
C SER A 118 13.65 -4.14 -1.25
N VAL A 119 12.81 -3.22 -1.70
CA VAL A 119 12.98 -1.78 -1.53
C VAL A 119 11.63 -1.18 -1.15
N GLN A 120 11.54 -0.51 0.00
CA GLN A 120 10.27 -0.03 0.57
C GLN A 120 10.43 1.33 1.24
N PHE A 121 9.45 2.22 1.07
CA PHE A 121 9.41 3.46 1.85
C PHE A 121 8.94 3.19 3.27
N LEU A 122 9.49 3.93 4.23
CA LEU A 122 8.99 3.90 5.60
C LEU A 122 7.68 4.71 5.72
N PRO A 123 6.57 4.09 6.14
CA PRO A 123 5.27 4.76 6.26
C PRO A 123 5.30 5.97 7.18
N GLY A 124 4.47 6.97 6.85
CA GLY A 124 4.28 8.23 7.62
C GLY A 124 5.53 9.08 7.82
N ARG A 125 6.63 8.79 7.11
CA ARG A 125 7.83 9.62 7.11
C ARG A 125 7.93 10.52 5.88
N GLY A 126 6.78 10.92 5.34
CA GLY A 126 6.70 11.83 4.21
C GLY A 126 7.52 11.37 3.00
N ASN A 127 7.62 10.05 2.80
CA ASN A 127 8.37 9.45 1.69
C ASN A 127 9.87 9.81 1.67
N ARG A 128 10.42 10.15 2.83
CA ARG A 128 11.82 10.57 2.99
C ARG A 128 12.80 9.40 3.10
N TYR A 129 12.38 8.33 3.78
CA TYR A 129 13.27 7.23 4.10
C TYR A 129 12.93 6.00 3.27
N LEU A 130 13.96 5.45 2.64
CA LEU A 130 13.90 4.26 1.81
C LEU A 130 14.67 3.13 2.49
N LEU A 131 13.99 2.03 2.79
CA LEU A 131 14.59 0.80 3.25
C LEU A 131 14.97 -0.05 2.03
N ALA A 132 16.23 -0.44 1.94
CA ALA A 132 16.75 -1.35 0.93
C ALA A 132 17.28 -2.62 1.62
N ILE A 133 16.93 -3.78 1.05
CA ILE A 133 17.32 -5.09 1.56
C ILE A 133 18.09 -5.81 0.47
N THR A 134 19.37 -6.05 0.73
CA THR A 134 20.30 -6.66 -0.23
C THR A 134 20.75 -8.01 0.28
N LEU A 135 20.52 -9.06 -0.50
CA LEU A 135 21.02 -10.41 -0.25
C LEU A 135 22.44 -10.53 -0.82
N TYR A 136 23.35 -11.05 -0.01
CA TYR A 136 24.70 -11.43 -0.39
C TYR A 136 24.76 -12.96 -0.37
N ASP A 137 24.89 -13.54 -1.56
CA ASP A 137 24.99 -14.98 -1.76
C ASP A 137 26.46 -15.33 -2.05
N ASP A 138 27.05 -16.10 -1.15
CA ASP A 138 28.37 -16.68 -1.30
C ASP A 138 28.22 -18.19 -1.12
N PRO A 139 28.59 -19.03 -2.11
CA PRO A 139 28.43 -20.47 -2.00
C PRO A 139 29.23 -21.09 -0.84
N ALA A 140 30.26 -20.40 -0.33
CA ALA A 140 31.08 -20.88 0.78
C ALA A 140 30.58 -20.42 2.17
N GLU A 141 29.67 -19.45 2.25
CA GLU A 141 29.23 -18.85 3.51
C GLU A 141 27.69 -18.88 3.67
N PRO A 142 27.16 -18.86 4.90
CA PRO A 142 25.72 -18.72 5.10
C PRO A 142 25.23 -17.40 4.51
N ARG A 143 24.07 -17.45 3.84
CA ARG A 143 23.40 -16.29 3.24
C ARG A 143 23.32 -15.12 4.23
N LYS A 144 23.81 -13.96 3.78
CA LYS A 144 23.79 -12.71 4.55
C LYS A 144 22.85 -11.73 3.89
N CYS A 145 22.14 -10.96 4.70
CA CYS A 145 21.22 -9.94 4.25
C CYS A 145 21.64 -8.61 4.87
N MET A 146 21.93 -7.61 4.05
CA MET A 146 22.13 -6.24 4.51
C MET A 146 20.81 -5.50 4.45
N ILE A 147 20.40 -4.90 5.56
CA ILE A 147 19.24 -4.02 5.65
C ILE A 147 19.78 -2.61 5.83
N GLN A 148 19.40 -1.71 4.93
CA GLN A 148 19.89 -0.34 4.90
C GLN A 148 18.72 0.62 4.85
N CYS A 149 18.77 1.70 5.62
CA CYS A 149 17.82 2.80 5.51
C CYS A 149 18.56 4.03 4.97
N TRP A 150 17.96 4.67 3.97
CA TRP A 150 18.51 5.80 3.25
C TRP A 150 17.59 7.00 3.39
N ASP A 151 18.15 8.17 3.70
CA ASP A 151 17.48 9.44 3.54
C ASP A 151 17.61 9.91 2.10
N ILE A 152 16.49 9.92 1.38
CA ILE A 152 16.43 10.30 -0.03
C ILE A 152 15.99 11.77 -0.23
N THR A 153 15.78 12.55 0.82
CA THR A 153 15.42 13.99 0.71
C THR A 153 16.52 14.91 1.19
N SER A 154 17.74 14.42 1.36
CA SER A 154 18.92 15.24 1.65
C SER A 154 18.98 16.42 0.66
N GLU A 155 19.29 17.62 1.18
CA GLU A 155 19.36 18.88 0.41
C GLU A 155 20.32 18.78 -0.78
N ASN A 156 21.25 17.84 -0.74
CA ASN A 156 22.04 17.46 -1.89
C ASN A 156 21.32 16.35 -2.69
N PRO A 157 20.64 16.68 -3.80
CA PRO A 157 19.89 15.69 -4.59
C PRO A 157 20.78 14.58 -5.17
N GLN A 158 22.11 14.76 -5.20
CA GLN A 158 23.06 13.75 -5.67
C GLN A 158 23.61 12.85 -4.55
N LYS A 159 23.26 13.10 -3.28
CA LYS A 159 23.78 12.32 -2.15
C LYS A 159 22.65 11.85 -1.24
N CYS A 160 22.20 10.62 -1.49
CA CYS A 160 21.51 9.85 -0.46
C CYS A 160 22.43 9.67 0.75
N VAL A 161 21.88 9.88 1.94
CA VAL A 161 22.61 9.66 3.19
C VAL A 161 22.13 8.35 3.78
N GLN A 162 23.05 7.43 4.02
CA GLN A 162 22.73 6.22 4.77
C GLN A 162 22.53 6.57 6.24
N VAL A 163 21.32 6.34 6.74
CA VAL A 163 20.94 6.66 8.13
C VAL A 163 20.93 5.44 9.03
N ALA A 164 20.77 4.24 8.47
CA ALA A 164 20.84 3.00 9.24
C ALA A 164 21.40 1.84 8.41
N MET A 165 22.07 0.92 9.08
CA MET A 165 22.58 -0.31 8.50
C MET A 165 22.52 -1.45 9.52
N MET A 166 22.14 -2.64 9.07
CA MET A 166 22.25 -3.87 9.86
C MET A 166 22.55 -5.07 8.95
N LEU A 167 23.60 -5.82 9.28
CA LEU A 167 23.91 -7.10 8.63
C LEU A 167 23.27 -8.24 9.42
N CYS A 168 22.51 -9.08 8.73
CA CYS A 168 21.80 -10.22 9.31
C CYS A 168 22.21 -11.51 8.61
N VAL A 169 22.24 -12.61 9.35
CA VAL A 169 22.47 -13.96 8.80
C VAL A 169 21.22 -14.80 9.04
N GLY A 170 20.91 -15.71 8.12
CA GLY A 170 19.77 -16.63 8.28
C GLY A 170 18.41 -15.93 8.24
N VAL A 171 18.30 -14.81 7.54
CA VAL A 171 17.04 -14.07 7.38
C VAL A 171 16.08 -14.87 6.50
N HIS A 172 14.88 -15.12 7.02
CA HIS A 172 13.79 -15.69 6.25
C HIS A 172 12.91 -14.63 5.59
N GLY A 173 12.75 -13.49 6.24
CA GLY A 173 12.05 -12.35 5.67
C GLY A 173 12.12 -11.13 6.56
N VAL A 174 11.69 -10.02 5.98
CA VAL A 174 11.71 -8.69 6.60
C VAL A 174 10.43 -7.98 6.21
N THR A 175 9.73 -7.40 7.18
CA THR A 175 8.51 -6.62 6.94
C THR A 175 8.61 -5.26 7.62
N VAL A 176 8.19 -4.22 6.90
CA VAL A 176 8.09 -2.86 7.44
C VAL A 176 6.72 -2.70 8.09
N ASN A 177 6.67 -2.00 9.23
CA ASN A 177 5.40 -1.68 9.87
C ASN A 177 4.61 -0.69 9.02
N SER A 178 3.40 -1.05 8.65
CA SER A 178 2.45 -0.20 7.93
C SER A 178 1.94 0.96 8.79
N ASP A 179 1.91 0.80 10.13
CA ASP A 179 1.57 1.87 11.07
C ASP A 179 2.77 2.80 11.29
N PRO A 180 2.69 4.07 10.87
CA PRO A 180 3.78 5.03 11.03
C PRO A 180 4.01 5.52 12.46
N ASN A 181 3.01 5.37 13.33
CA ASN A 181 3.03 5.87 14.70
C ASN A 181 3.60 4.84 15.68
N HIS A 182 3.68 3.57 15.27
CA HIS A 182 4.22 2.51 16.09
C HIS A 182 5.74 2.65 16.30
N ALA A 183 6.22 2.29 17.49
CA ALA A 183 7.63 2.40 17.84
C ALA A 183 8.51 1.43 17.04
N ALA A 184 8.02 0.21 16.80
CA ALA A 184 8.67 -0.77 15.94
C ALA A 184 8.39 -0.47 14.47
N VAL A 185 9.44 -0.18 13.71
CA VAL A 185 9.41 0.18 12.30
C VAL A 185 9.63 -1.05 11.40
N LEU A 186 10.35 -2.04 11.90
CA LEU A 186 10.82 -3.18 11.12
C LEU A 186 10.72 -4.46 11.93
N ALA A 187 10.25 -5.54 11.32
CA ALA A 187 10.35 -6.89 11.86
C ALA A 187 11.31 -7.72 10.99
N VAL A 188 12.24 -8.44 11.61
CA VAL A 188 13.18 -9.34 10.92
C VAL A 188 13.03 -10.74 11.47
N THR A 189 12.59 -11.66 10.62
CA THR A 189 12.45 -13.09 10.94
C THR A 189 13.72 -13.83 10.56
N ARG A 190 14.30 -14.58 11.52
CA ARG A 190 15.56 -15.30 11.36
C ARG A 190 15.46 -16.74 11.82
N ARG A 191 16.24 -17.62 11.20
CA ARG A 191 16.49 -19.00 11.62
C ARG A 191 17.68 -19.06 12.56
N GLY A 192 17.47 -19.55 13.77
CA GLY A 192 18.51 -19.82 14.75
C GLY A 192 19.28 -21.11 14.48
N PRO A 193 20.30 -21.43 15.31
CA PRO A 193 21.13 -22.63 15.16
C PRO A 193 20.36 -23.95 15.31
N ALA A 194 19.27 -23.95 16.07
CA ALA A 194 18.47 -25.13 16.38
C ALA A 194 17.15 -25.15 15.60
N GLU A 195 17.13 -24.61 14.38
CA GLU A 195 15.90 -24.46 13.56
C GLU A 195 14.84 -23.53 14.14
N GLU A 196 15.05 -22.99 15.34
CA GLU A 196 14.15 -22.06 15.99
C GLU A 196 14.00 -20.79 15.15
N VAL A 197 12.76 -20.49 14.76
CA VAL A 197 12.45 -19.25 14.04
C VAL A 197 12.09 -18.19 15.07
N THR A 198 12.78 -17.06 15.00
CA THR A 198 12.53 -15.91 15.88
C THR A 198 12.31 -14.65 15.04
N THR A 199 11.39 -13.80 15.47
CA THR A 199 11.19 -12.48 14.90
C THR A 199 11.71 -11.44 15.89
N SER A 200 12.50 -10.49 15.37
CA SER A 200 13.05 -9.38 16.14
C SER A 200 12.48 -8.07 15.62
N MET A 201 12.00 -7.22 16.53
CA MET A 201 11.37 -5.93 16.25
C MET A 201 12.38 -4.81 16.43
N PHE A 202 12.47 -3.89 15.47
CA PHE A 202 13.45 -2.80 15.49
C PHE A 202 12.80 -1.43 15.32
N ALA A 203 13.25 -0.48 16.13
CA ALA A 203 13.13 0.95 15.87
C ALA A 203 14.33 1.44 15.05
N ILE A 204 14.21 2.63 14.46
CA ILE A 204 15.32 3.31 13.78
C ILE A 204 15.59 4.66 14.46
N LYS A 205 16.81 4.84 14.98
CA LYS A 205 17.33 6.12 15.44
C LYS A 205 17.92 6.89 14.26
N PHE A 206 17.10 7.69 13.58
CA PHE A 206 17.51 8.45 12.39
C PHE A 206 18.65 9.46 12.62
N ASN A 207 18.87 9.88 13.86
CA ASN A 207 19.93 10.82 14.25
C ASN A 207 21.15 10.11 14.86
N ALA A 208 21.30 8.80 14.65
CA ALA A 208 22.47 8.09 15.14
C ALA A 208 23.74 8.56 14.42
N GLU A 209 24.81 8.81 15.16
CA GLU A 209 26.13 9.18 14.59
C GLU A 209 26.73 8.05 13.74
N CYS A 210 26.35 6.80 14.02
CA CYS A 210 26.86 5.59 13.41
C CYS A 210 25.68 4.76 12.86
N PRO A 211 25.55 4.62 11.53
CA PRO A 211 24.43 3.90 10.90
C PRO A 211 24.27 2.46 11.40
N GLU A 212 25.36 1.79 11.74
CA GLU A 212 25.38 0.40 12.23
C GLU A 212 24.70 0.22 13.60
N LYS A 213 24.55 1.32 14.36
CA LYS A 213 23.88 1.34 15.66
C LYS A 213 22.49 1.98 15.61
N ALA A 214 22.05 2.39 14.42
CA ALA A 214 20.78 3.11 14.26
C ALA A 214 19.57 2.18 14.41
N PHE A 215 19.68 0.90 14.02
CA PHE A 215 18.65 -0.10 14.32
C PHE A 215 18.71 -0.50 15.79
N VAL A 216 17.63 -0.23 16.52
CA VAL A 216 17.51 -0.52 17.95
C VAL A 216 16.51 -1.65 18.14
N LEU A 217 16.99 -2.78 18.67
CA LEU A 217 16.13 -3.90 19.03
C LEU A 217 15.16 -3.45 20.14
N LEU A 218 13.87 -3.63 19.90
CA LEU A 218 12.81 -3.36 20.87
C LEU A 218 12.37 -4.65 21.56
N ASP A 219 12.08 -5.68 20.77
CA ASP A 219 11.61 -6.96 21.29
C ASP A 219 12.01 -8.14 20.39
N LYS A 220 11.90 -9.36 20.92
CA LYS A 220 12.18 -10.61 20.23
C LYS A 220 11.29 -11.74 20.75
N PHE A 221 10.61 -12.44 19.85
CA PHE A 221 9.73 -13.56 20.19
C PHE A 221 9.89 -14.75 19.22
N PRO A 222 9.54 -15.98 19.66
CA PRO A 222 9.41 -17.15 18.77
C PRO A 222 8.33 -16.90 17.71
N SER A 223 8.58 -17.25 16.46
CA SER A 223 7.74 -16.87 15.34
C SER A 223 7.73 -17.93 14.24
N PHE A 224 7.07 -17.64 13.13
CA PHE A 224 6.92 -18.54 11.99
C PHE A 224 7.79 -18.12 10.81
N ARG A 225 8.04 -19.07 9.92
CA ARG A 225 9.06 -18.96 8.87
C ARG A 225 8.81 -17.82 7.86
N PHE A 226 7.58 -17.53 7.50
CA PHE A 226 7.27 -16.63 6.40
C PHE A 226 6.53 -15.39 6.91
N PRO A 227 7.23 -14.26 7.15
CA PRO A 227 6.55 -13.01 7.50
C PRO A 227 5.74 -12.50 6.31
N LEU A 228 4.49 -12.09 6.56
CA LEU A 228 3.53 -11.69 5.53
C LEU A 228 3.16 -10.22 5.61
N ALA A 229 2.95 -9.69 6.82
CA ALA A 229 2.59 -8.30 7.06
C ALA A 229 2.99 -7.86 8.47
N PHE A 230 3.09 -6.56 8.68
CA PHE A 230 3.29 -5.98 10.00
C PHE A 230 2.56 -4.64 10.08
N GLU A 231 1.60 -4.51 11.00
CA GLU A 231 0.79 -3.30 11.16
C GLU A 231 0.49 -3.05 12.64
N GLY A 232 0.92 -1.90 13.16
CA GLY A 232 0.76 -1.55 14.57
C GLY A 232 1.47 -2.56 15.45
N SER A 233 0.71 -3.17 16.38
CA SER A 233 1.15 -4.26 17.27
C SER A 233 0.82 -5.66 16.73
N VAL A 234 0.35 -5.78 15.48
CA VAL A 234 -0.03 -7.06 14.87
C VAL A 234 0.98 -7.45 13.81
N PHE A 235 1.66 -8.57 14.03
CA PHE A 235 2.56 -9.19 13.08
C PHE A 235 1.91 -10.44 12.48
N ILE A 236 1.89 -10.54 11.15
CA ILE A 236 1.29 -11.67 10.45
C ILE A 236 2.39 -12.51 9.83
N ALA A 237 2.38 -13.80 10.12
CA ALA A 237 3.32 -14.76 9.53
C ALA A 237 2.62 -16.06 9.16
N SER A 238 3.27 -16.88 8.36
CA SER A 238 2.81 -18.23 8.03
C SER A 238 3.93 -19.26 8.16
N GLU A 239 3.53 -20.52 8.27
CA GLU A 239 4.44 -21.65 8.37
C GLU A 239 4.27 -22.62 7.18
N VAL A 240 5.02 -23.72 7.20
CA VAL A 240 4.97 -24.80 6.18
C VAL A 240 3.58 -25.47 6.13
N ASN A 241 2.83 -25.42 7.23
CA ASN A 241 1.44 -25.89 7.31
C ASN A 241 0.42 -24.95 6.64
N GLN A 242 0.86 -23.81 6.09
CA GLN A 242 0.03 -22.81 5.39
C GLN A 242 -1.05 -22.15 6.26
N ILE A 243 -1.01 -22.33 7.58
CA ILE A 243 -1.81 -21.55 8.52
C ILE A 243 -1.19 -20.15 8.58
N VAL A 244 -2.04 -19.14 8.58
CA VAL A 244 -1.62 -17.74 8.77
C VAL A 244 -1.89 -17.36 10.22
N TYR A 245 -0.85 -16.90 10.91
CA TYR A 245 -0.88 -16.57 12.32
C TYR A 245 -0.84 -15.05 12.50
N LEU A 246 -1.76 -14.52 13.31
CA LEU A 246 -1.68 -13.17 13.83
C LEU A 246 -1.01 -13.23 15.19
N ILE A 247 0.06 -12.47 15.37
CA ILE A 247 0.86 -12.42 16.58
C ILE A 247 0.82 -11.00 17.12
N ASN A 248 0.44 -10.84 18.39
CA ASN A 248 0.56 -9.57 19.08
C ASN A 248 2.05 -9.36 19.46
N THR A 249 2.66 -8.31 18.91
CA THR A 249 4.12 -8.07 19.03
C THR A 249 4.55 -7.64 20.41
N ASP A 250 3.64 -7.14 21.25
CA ASP A 250 3.97 -6.70 22.61
C ASP A 250 4.05 -7.88 23.58
N SER A 251 3.26 -8.93 23.30
CA SER A 251 3.23 -10.16 24.11
C SER A 251 4.01 -11.32 23.48
N GLY A 252 4.29 -11.25 22.18
CA GLY A 252 4.84 -12.34 21.38
C GLY A 252 3.91 -13.55 21.23
N ARG A 253 2.62 -13.40 21.54
CA ARG A 253 1.64 -14.49 21.53
C ARG A 253 0.81 -14.49 20.25
N VAL A 254 0.51 -15.68 19.76
CA VAL A 254 -0.49 -15.88 18.70
C VAL A 254 -1.86 -15.49 19.26
N THR A 255 -2.53 -14.53 18.61
CA THR A 255 -3.89 -14.12 18.95
C THR A 255 -4.91 -14.87 18.10
N HIS A 256 -4.60 -15.09 16.82
CA HIS A 256 -5.51 -15.75 15.88
C HIS A 256 -4.77 -16.68 14.92
N GLU A 257 -5.44 -17.78 14.56
CA GLU A 257 -5.02 -18.69 13.50
C GLU A 257 -6.04 -18.66 12.37
N LEU A 258 -5.58 -18.37 11.15
CA LEU A 258 -6.41 -18.30 9.96
C LEU A 258 -6.16 -19.55 9.12
N HIS A 259 -7.17 -20.42 9.13
CA HIS A 259 -7.18 -21.70 8.42
C HIS A 259 -7.82 -21.55 7.05
N VAL A 260 -7.29 -22.25 6.05
CA VAL A 260 -7.94 -22.37 4.73
C VAL A 260 -9.25 -23.14 4.89
N PRO A 261 -10.32 -22.79 4.16
CA PRO A 261 -11.52 -23.62 4.19
C PRO A 261 -11.20 -25.04 3.73
N LEU A 262 -11.74 -26.03 4.45
CA LEU A 262 -11.67 -27.46 4.06
C LEU A 262 -12.26 -27.72 2.67
N LEU A 263 -13.15 -26.86 2.19
CA LEU A 263 -13.70 -26.92 0.83
C LEU A 263 -12.62 -26.80 -0.28
N HIS A 264 -11.46 -26.28 0.07
CA HIS A 264 -10.29 -26.18 -0.79
C HIS A 264 -9.13 -27.07 -0.32
N ASP A 265 -9.36 -27.96 0.65
CA ASP A 265 -8.41 -29.00 1.07
C ASP A 265 -8.46 -30.17 0.06
N ASP A 266 -8.21 -29.82 -1.21
CA ASP A 266 -8.07 -30.79 -2.28
C ASP A 266 -6.64 -31.32 -2.24
N ALA A 267 -6.49 -32.57 -1.80
CA ALA A 267 -5.21 -33.25 -1.70
C ALA A 267 -4.44 -33.34 -3.04
N THR A 268 -5.08 -33.03 -4.17
CA THR A 268 -4.44 -32.96 -5.49
C THR A 268 -3.73 -31.64 -5.76
N LEU A 269 -4.03 -30.57 -5.01
CA LEU A 269 -3.35 -29.29 -5.15
C LEU A 269 -1.95 -29.37 -4.54
N LEU A 270 -0.96 -28.79 -5.23
CA LEU A 270 0.41 -28.76 -4.72
C LEU A 270 0.47 -27.82 -3.52
N LEU A 271 1.22 -28.20 -2.47
CA LEU A 271 1.40 -27.37 -1.26
C LEU A 271 1.85 -25.93 -1.57
N GLU A 272 2.55 -25.72 -2.68
CA GLU A 272 3.00 -24.40 -3.11
C GLU A 272 1.85 -23.48 -3.54
N GLU A 273 0.74 -24.03 -4.04
CA GLU A 273 -0.40 -23.24 -4.52
C GLU A 273 -1.23 -22.65 -3.39
N HIS A 274 -1.18 -23.32 -2.25
CA HIS A 274 -1.76 -22.83 -1.01
C HIS A 274 -0.80 -21.95 -0.22
N LYS A 275 0.43 -21.69 -0.67
CA LYS A 275 1.31 -20.80 0.07
C LYS A 275 0.73 -19.39 0.09
N CYS A 276 0.50 -18.86 1.29
CA CYS A 276 0.20 -17.44 1.47
C CYS A 276 1.49 -16.65 1.25
N PHE A 277 1.44 -15.66 0.35
CA PHE A 277 2.62 -14.85 0.02
C PHE A 277 2.51 -13.41 0.52
N GLN A 278 1.30 -12.95 0.83
CA GLN A 278 1.06 -11.62 1.40
C GLN A 278 -0.21 -11.61 2.23
N ALA A 279 -0.27 -10.72 3.22
CA ALA A 279 -1.48 -10.40 3.95
C ALA A 279 -1.65 -8.88 4.05
N ILE A 280 -2.89 -8.44 4.22
CA ILE A 280 -3.25 -7.06 4.54
C ILE A 280 -4.18 -7.10 5.73
N LEU A 281 -3.89 -6.29 6.75
CA LEU A 281 -4.80 -6.06 7.85
C LEU A 281 -5.66 -4.84 7.50
N LEU A 282 -6.96 -5.00 7.69
CA LEU A 282 -7.95 -3.93 7.72
C LEU A 282 -8.60 -4.06 9.10
N GLU A 283 -9.05 -2.95 9.69
CA GLU A 283 -9.63 -2.85 11.05
C GLU A 283 -10.15 -4.18 11.66
N HIS A 284 -11.18 -4.79 11.04
CA HIS A 284 -11.76 -6.07 11.48
C HIS A 284 -11.61 -7.21 10.46
N PHE A 285 -10.75 -7.05 9.46
CA PHE A 285 -10.58 -8.04 8.40
C PHE A 285 -9.12 -8.31 8.06
N VAL A 286 -8.80 -9.56 7.75
CA VAL A 286 -7.51 -9.92 7.16
C VAL A 286 -7.73 -10.43 5.75
N LEU A 287 -7.06 -9.81 4.79
CA LEU A 287 -7.01 -10.30 3.42
C LEU A 287 -5.73 -11.10 3.26
N THR A 288 -5.84 -12.36 2.86
CA THR A 288 -4.67 -13.19 2.52
C THR A 288 -4.62 -13.46 1.03
N PHE A 289 -3.43 -13.37 0.46
CA PHE A 289 -3.17 -13.56 -0.96
C PHE A 289 -2.44 -14.89 -1.16
N ARG A 290 -3.07 -15.77 -1.93
CA ARG A 290 -2.55 -17.07 -2.35
C ARG A 290 -2.56 -17.16 -3.86
N LYS A 291 -1.80 -18.12 -4.41
CA LYS A 291 -1.59 -18.26 -5.85
C LYS A 291 -2.90 -18.30 -6.64
N GLN A 292 -3.90 -19.00 -6.11
CA GLN A 292 -5.19 -19.23 -6.78
C GLN A 292 -6.37 -18.53 -6.09
N TRP A 293 -6.19 -17.97 -4.90
CA TRP A 293 -7.30 -17.51 -4.07
C TRP A 293 -6.93 -16.28 -3.26
N LEU A 294 -7.92 -15.39 -3.11
CA LEU A 294 -7.94 -14.35 -2.09
C LEU A 294 -8.96 -14.77 -1.03
N TYR A 295 -8.52 -14.79 0.23
CA TYR A 295 -9.44 -15.03 1.35
C TYR A 295 -9.60 -13.77 2.18
N ILE A 296 -10.84 -13.51 2.58
CA ILE A 296 -11.21 -12.42 3.48
C ILE A 296 -11.67 -13.07 4.79
N TYR A 297 -10.90 -12.86 5.85
CA TYR A 297 -11.22 -13.30 7.20
C TYR A 297 -11.80 -12.13 7.97
N HIS A 298 -12.85 -12.36 8.75
CA HIS A 298 -13.28 -11.44 9.79
C HIS A 298 -12.54 -11.78 11.09
N ILE A 299 -11.95 -10.76 11.71
CA ILE A 299 -11.25 -10.88 12.99
C ILE A 299 -12.14 -10.25 14.06
N PRO A 300 -12.66 -11.04 15.00
CA PRO A 300 -13.46 -10.50 16.10
C PRO A 300 -12.60 -9.53 16.93
N PRO A 301 -13.18 -8.44 17.45
CA PRO A 301 -12.45 -7.53 18.33
C PRO A 301 -11.97 -8.28 19.58
N GLU A 302 -10.80 -7.90 20.10
CA GLU A 302 -10.28 -8.41 21.38
C GLU A 302 -11.12 -7.83 22.54
N GLU A 303 -12.38 -8.23 22.66
CA GLU A 303 -13.18 -7.91 23.83
C GLU A 303 -12.80 -8.80 25.03
N PRO A 304 -12.70 -8.25 26.25
CA PRO A 304 -12.16 -8.96 27.41
C PRO A 304 -13.08 -10.05 28.03
N VAL A 305 -14.01 -10.65 27.29
CA VAL A 305 -15.09 -11.45 27.90
C VAL A 305 -15.31 -12.80 27.23
N VAL A 306 -15.16 -13.87 28.04
CA VAL A 306 -15.66 -15.26 27.88
C VAL A 306 -16.05 -15.64 26.44
N ALA A 307 -15.07 -15.69 25.54
CA ALA A 307 -15.31 -16.10 24.16
C ALA A 307 -15.84 -17.54 24.14
N SER A 308 -16.97 -17.75 23.46
CA SER A 308 -17.39 -19.09 23.08
C SER A 308 -16.35 -19.65 22.10
N PRO A 309 -16.03 -20.96 22.10
CA PRO A 309 -15.16 -21.57 21.10
C PRO A 309 -15.61 -21.34 19.64
N ALA A 310 -16.86 -20.89 19.44
CA ALA A 310 -17.43 -20.55 18.14
C ALA A 310 -17.05 -19.14 17.64
N ASP A 311 -16.51 -18.26 18.50
CA ASP A 311 -16.24 -16.85 18.18
C ASP A 311 -14.84 -16.65 17.59
N GLY A 312 -14.29 -17.66 16.92
CA GLY A 312 -12.98 -17.58 16.26
C GLY A 312 -13.01 -16.76 14.96
N PRO A 313 -11.83 -16.44 14.40
CA PRO A 313 -11.76 -15.81 13.08
C PRO A 313 -12.38 -16.76 12.05
N PHE A 314 -13.23 -16.22 11.18
CA PHE A 314 -13.91 -17.02 10.15
C PHE A 314 -13.82 -16.35 8.79
N ILE A 315 -13.91 -17.16 7.75
CA ILE A 315 -13.84 -16.69 6.38
C ILE A 315 -15.20 -16.12 6.00
N VAL A 316 -15.19 -14.85 5.60
CA VAL A 316 -16.37 -14.16 5.07
C VAL A 316 -16.50 -14.43 3.58
N HIS A 317 -15.37 -14.45 2.87
CA HIS A 317 -15.39 -14.58 1.42
C HIS A 317 -14.12 -15.23 0.86
N SER A 318 -14.29 -15.97 -0.24
CA SER A 318 -13.21 -16.55 -1.05
C SER A 318 -13.40 -16.10 -2.50
N ILE A 319 -12.38 -15.46 -3.06
CA ILE A 319 -12.40 -14.99 -4.46
C ILE A 319 -11.31 -15.75 -5.22
N PRO A 320 -11.61 -16.42 -6.34
CA PRO A 320 -10.58 -16.99 -7.18
C PRO A 320 -9.66 -15.86 -7.68
N SER A 321 -8.36 -16.03 -7.51
CA SER A 321 -7.36 -15.08 -7.98
C SER A 321 -7.47 -14.96 -9.51
N PRO A 322 -7.78 -13.77 -10.06
CA PRO A 322 -7.78 -13.58 -11.52
C PRO A 322 -6.36 -13.64 -12.09
N ILE A 323 -5.34 -13.60 -11.24
CA ILE A 323 -3.93 -13.62 -11.61
C ILE A 323 -3.43 -15.05 -11.46
N ARG A 324 -3.22 -15.73 -12.58
CA ARG A 324 -2.48 -17.00 -12.58
C ARG A 324 -0.99 -16.69 -12.46
N LEU A 325 -0.48 -16.75 -11.23
CA LEU A 325 0.94 -16.59 -10.93
C LEU A 325 1.71 -17.83 -11.38
N PHE A 326 2.15 -17.86 -12.63
CA PHE A 326 2.91 -18.99 -13.19
C PHE A 326 4.42 -18.89 -12.94
N THR A 327 4.87 -17.77 -12.36
CA THR A 327 6.27 -17.38 -12.18
C THR A 327 6.41 -16.64 -10.84
N PRO A 328 7.60 -16.67 -10.19
CA PRO A 328 7.81 -15.93 -8.95
C PRO A 328 7.53 -14.45 -9.19
N SER A 329 6.57 -13.90 -8.45
CA SER A 329 6.18 -12.51 -8.64
C SER A 329 6.07 -11.80 -7.31
N ASP A 330 6.54 -10.57 -7.25
CA ASP A 330 6.33 -9.69 -6.11
C ASP A 330 5.08 -8.85 -6.35
N MET A 331 4.26 -8.69 -5.31
CA MET A 331 3.09 -7.83 -5.35
C MET A 331 3.15 -6.83 -4.20
N VAL A 332 2.94 -5.55 -4.50
CA VAL A 332 2.82 -4.48 -3.52
C VAL A 332 1.45 -3.87 -3.66
N LEU A 333 0.60 -4.04 -2.66
CA LEU A 333 -0.67 -3.33 -2.58
C LEU A 333 -0.46 -1.99 -1.88
N GLY A 334 -0.59 -0.91 -2.63
CA GLY A 334 -0.74 0.43 -2.09
C GLY A 334 -2.09 0.58 -1.40
N ARG A 335 -2.09 1.31 -0.29
CA ARG A 335 -3.23 1.59 0.60
C ARG A 335 -4.50 2.20 0.00
N TYR A 336 -4.48 2.57 -1.29
CA TYR A 336 -5.67 3.01 -2.02
C TYR A 336 -6.18 1.94 -3.01
N GLY A 337 -5.95 0.67 -2.69
CA GLY A 337 -6.33 -0.43 -3.57
C GLY A 337 -5.51 -0.49 -4.86
N THR A 338 -4.27 0.00 -4.86
CA THR A 338 -3.38 -0.07 -6.02
C THR A 338 -2.50 -1.31 -5.91
N ALA A 339 -2.75 -2.36 -6.69
CA ALA A 339 -1.81 -3.49 -6.79
C ALA A 339 -0.68 -3.14 -7.76
N LEU A 340 0.57 -3.22 -7.32
CA LEU A 340 1.78 -3.26 -8.16
C LEU A 340 2.20 -4.73 -8.23
N TRP A 341 2.44 -5.23 -9.43
CA TRP A 341 2.84 -6.61 -9.66
C TRP A 341 4.13 -6.63 -10.48
N ILE A 342 5.12 -7.42 -10.04
CA ILE A 342 6.43 -7.57 -10.66
C ILE A 342 6.61 -9.07 -10.88
N ASP A 343 6.89 -9.48 -12.11
CA ASP A 343 7.12 -10.87 -12.46
C ASP A 343 8.62 -11.13 -12.69
N ALA A 344 9.17 -12.19 -12.08
CA ALA A 344 10.57 -12.58 -12.19
C ALA A 344 10.70 -13.83 -13.07
N ALA A 345 10.79 -13.62 -14.38
CA ALA A 345 11.31 -14.61 -15.31
C ALA A 345 12.43 -13.96 -16.15
N THR A 346 13.69 -14.35 -15.87
CA THR A 346 14.87 -13.79 -16.56
C THR A 346 15.88 -14.86 -17.01
N ASP A 347 15.55 -16.15 -16.97
CA ASP A 347 16.50 -17.17 -17.42
C ASP A 347 16.36 -17.47 -18.92
N GLU A 348 17.29 -16.95 -19.72
CA GLU A 348 17.44 -17.19 -21.16
C GLU A 348 17.66 -18.67 -21.51
N THR A 349 17.98 -19.53 -20.54
CA THR A 349 18.31 -20.94 -20.80
C THR A 349 17.11 -21.90 -20.73
N THR A 350 15.95 -21.43 -20.27
CA THR A 350 14.71 -22.23 -20.26
C THR A 350 13.87 -21.96 -21.52
N PRO A 351 13.53 -22.99 -22.32
CA PRO A 351 12.75 -22.79 -23.54
C PRO A 351 11.37 -22.26 -23.17
N SER A 352 11.08 -21.09 -23.69
CA SER A 352 10.03 -20.21 -23.21
C SER A 352 8.61 -20.65 -23.56
N GLN A 353 7.70 -20.43 -22.61
CA GLN A 353 6.26 -20.39 -22.86
C GLN A 353 5.73 -18.98 -22.55
N ALA A 354 5.26 -18.30 -23.59
CA ALA A 354 4.30 -17.19 -23.59
C ALA A 354 4.40 -16.17 -22.44
N GLY A 355 5.48 -15.39 -22.38
CA GLY A 355 5.59 -14.20 -21.52
C GLY A 355 6.75 -13.24 -21.82
N ASP A 356 7.56 -13.53 -22.84
CA ASP A 356 9.01 -13.20 -22.85
C ASP A 356 9.45 -11.74 -22.99
N HIS A 357 8.56 -10.76 -23.18
CA HIS A 357 9.01 -9.37 -23.35
C HIS A 357 8.20 -8.40 -22.50
N GLY A 358 8.59 -8.33 -21.23
CA GLY A 358 8.26 -7.22 -20.33
C GLY A 358 7.50 -7.64 -19.06
N GLN A 359 7.93 -7.08 -17.93
CA GLN A 359 7.16 -7.08 -16.69
C GLN A 359 5.83 -6.36 -16.94
N ARG A 360 4.70 -7.02 -16.65
CA ARG A 360 3.37 -6.42 -16.80
C ARG A 360 2.97 -5.73 -15.50
N ILE A 361 2.94 -4.40 -15.52
CA ILE A 361 2.39 -3.60 -14.42
C ILE A 361 0.88 -3.50 -14.64
N VAL A 362 0.08 -4.06 -13.73
CA VAL A 362 -1.37 -3.89 -13.72
C VAL A 362 -1.82 -3.35 -12.38
N GLY A 363 -2.11 -2.04 -12.34
CA GLY A 363 -2.79 -1.40 -11.23
C GLY A 363 -4.30 -1.35 -11.48
N LYS A 364 -5.10 -2.02 -10.64
CA LYS A 364 -6.56 -1.88 -10.63
C LYS A 364 -6.99 -1.27 -9.32
N MET A 365 -7.49 -0.04 -9.37
CA MET A 365 -8.14 0.60 -8.23
C MET A 365 -9.44 -0.15 -7.92
N LEU A 366 -9.51 -0.79 -6.76
CA LEU A 366 -10.77 -1.35 -6.26
C LEU A 366 -11.67 -0.16 -5.91
N SER A 367 -12.86 -0.11 -6.50
CA SER A 367 -13.83 0.96 -6.33
C SER A 367 -13.98 1.33 -4.86
N HIS A 368 -13.94 2.63 -4.57
CA HIS A 368 -14.36 3.17 -3.27
C HIS A 368 -15.77 2.62 -2.95
N PRO A 369 -16.05 2.12 -1.74
CA PRO A 369 -17.45 1.96 -1.33
C PRO A 369 -18.08 3.34 -1.51
N GLN A 370 -19.09 3.46 -2.37
CA GLN A 370 -19.84 4.70 -2.50
C GLN A 370 -20.35 5.05 -1.11
N TRP A 371 -19.84 6.14 -0.53
CA TRP A 371 -20.41 6.71 0.67
C TRP A 371 -21.80 7.18 0.26
N ARG A 372 -22.81 6.35 0.55
CA ARG A 372 -24.20 6.73 0.39
C ARG A 372 -24.43 7.88 1.35
N THR A 373 -24.47 9.09 0.79
CA THR A 373 -24.97 10.27 1.48
C THR A 373 -26.36 9.91 2.01
N ALA A 374 -26.52 9.89 3.34
CA ALA A 374 -27.79 9.64 3.97
C ALA A 374 -28.76 10.74 3.53
N GLY A 375 -29.70 10.40 2.64
CA GLY A 375 -30.60 11.36 2.04
C GLY A 375 -31.82 10.73 1.39
N LEU A 376 -32.88 10.62 2.20
CA LEU A 376 -34.31 10.64 1.85
C LEU A 376 -34.90 9.46 1.05
N PRO A 377 -36.12 9.00 1.42
CA PRO A 377 -36.80 7.92 0.73
C PRO A 377 -37.46 8.47 -0.54
N LEU A 378 -36.89 8.14 -1.70
CA LEU A 378 -37.59 8.24 -2.97
C LEU A 378 -37.86 6.82 -3.47
N GLY A 379 -39.13 6.43 -3.39
CA GLY A 379 -39.64 5.19 -3.94
C GLY A 379 -39.48 5.15 -5.45
N GLY A 380 -39.11 3.97 -5.95
CA GLY A 380 -39.04 3.68 -7.37
C GLY A 380 -38.59 2.24 -7.58
N GLU A 381 -39.57 1.37 -7.84
CA GLU A 381 -39.36 -0.01 -8.29
C GLU A 381 -38.60 -0.04 -9.63
N GLY A 382 -37.63 -0.94 -9.76
CA GLY A 382 -36.86 -1.13 -10.99
C GLY A 382 -35.89 -2.30 -10.97
N SER A 383 -36.44 -3.52 -11.06
CA SER A 383 -35.98 -4.72 -11.79
C SER A 383 -34.49 -4.89 -12.24
N SER A 384 -33.89 -6.01 -11.80
CA SER A 384 -32.92 -6.93 -12.48
C SER A 384 -31.56 -6.35 -12.90
N ASP A 385 -30.39 -6.99 -12.79
CA ASP A 385 -30.01 -8.41 -12.73
C ASP A 385 -28.52 -8.43 -12.33
N ASP A 386 -28.14 -9.10 -11.24
CA ASP A 386 -26.74 -9.48 -10.96
C ASP A 386 -26.75 -10.52 -9.82
N ARG A 387 -26.99 -11.78 -10.19
CA ARG A 387 -26.92 -12.91 -9.25
C ARG A 387 -25.56 -13.57 -9.32
N VAL A 388 -24.68 -13.23 -8.38
CA VAL A 388 -23.56 -14.07 -7.96
C VAL A 388 -24.08 -15.02 -6.87
N SER A 389 -23.75 -16.30 -6.99
CA SER A 389 -24.25 -17.38 -6.10
C SER A 389 -24.06 -17.08 -4.61
N PRO A 390 -25.10 -17.15 -3.77
CA PRO A 390 -24.92 -17.15 -2.33
C PRO A 390 -24.36 -18.52 -1.93
N GLY A 391 -23.16 -18.52 -1.36
CA GLY A 391 -22.67 -19.66 -0.58
C GLY A 391 -23.64 -19.95 0.56
N TYR A 392 -23.74 -21.22 0.91
CA TYR A 392 -24.64 -21.77 1.92
C TYR A 392 -24.39 -21.12 3.30
N VAL A 393 -25.36 -20.37 3.83
CA VAL A 393 -25.34 -19.88 5.22
C VAL A 393 -26.54 -20.49 5.95
N ASP A 394 -26.25 -21.17 7.06
CA ASP A 394 -27.25 -21.79 7.93
C ASP A 394 -28.05 -20.69 8.66
N ALA A 395 -29.37 -20.69 8.44
CA ALA A 395 -30.26 -19.64 8.91
C ALA A 395 -30.84 -20.00 10.28
N ARG A 396 -30.14 -19.63 11.36
CA ARG A 396 -30.74 -19.46 12.69
C ARG A 396 -30.05 -18.32 13.43
N ILE A 397 -30.78 -17.22 13.63
CA ILE A 397 -31.02 -16.54 14.92
C ILE A 397 -31.78 -15.23 14.63
N GLY A 398 -32.78 -15.00 15.47
CA GLY A 398 -33.83 -14.02 15.31
C GLY A 398 -33.47 -12.59 15.69
N THR A 399 -34.45 -11.76 15.41
CA THR A 399 -34.55 -10.30 15.49
C THR A 399 -34.62 -9.79 16.93
N GLU A 400 -33.88 -8.74 17.26
CA GLU A 400 -34.34 -7.72 18.22
C GLU A 400 -33.62 -6.38 17.98
N LEU A 401 -34.43 -5.31 17.92
CA LEU A 401 -34.05 -3.91 17.71
C LEU A 401 -33.99 -3.19 19.08
N ALA A 402 -33.02 -2.28 19.27
CA ALA A 402 -33.26 -0.83 19.28
C ALA A 402 -32.19 -0.01 20.07
N ASN A 403 -31.78 1.09 19.42
CA ASN A 403 -31.42 2.43 19.96
C ASN A 403 -30.16 2.63 20.82
N VAL A 404 -29.16 3.33 20.26
CA VAL A 404 -28.38 4.38 20.94
C VAL A 404 -27.98 5.50 19.95
N ASN A 405 -27.96 6.73 20.46
CA ASN A 405 -27.77 8.03 19.82
C ASN A 405 -26.38 8.34 19.21
N ASP A 406 -26.46 9.24 18.23
CA ASP A 406 -25.57 10.30 17.75
C ASP A 406 -24.24 10.55 18.51
N GLY A 407 -23.13 10.42 17.77
CA GLY A 407 -21.77 10.71 18.21
C GLY A 407 -20.90 11.17 17.02
N ALA A 408 -20.16 12.25 17.24
CA ALA A 408 -19.43 13.04 16.24
C ALA A 408 -18.48 12.24 15.33
N LEU A 409 -18.54 12.54 14.03
CA LEU A 409 -17.62 12.06 13.00
C LEU A 409 -16.22 12.66 13.21
N THR A 410 -15.24 11.80 13.49
CA THR A 410 -13.82 12.11 13.36
C THR A 410 -13.36 11.76 11.95
N ASP A 411 -12.91 12.76 11.18
CA ASP A 411 -12.26 12.59 9.89
C ASP A 411 -10.95 11.79 10.08
N GLU A 412 -10.99 10.50 9.73
CA GLU A 412 -9.81 9.64 9.72
C GLU A 412 -8.86 10.03 8.57
N ALA A 413 -7.58 10.16 8.93
CA ALA A 413 -6.53 10.72 8.10
C ALA A 413 -6.28 9.91 6.82
N MET A 414 -6.52 10.54 5.67
CA MET A 414 -6.17 10.00 4.36
C MET A 414 -4.65 9.99 4.14
N ALA A 415 -4.04 8.84 4.39
CA ALA A 415 -2.59 8.69 4.29
C ALA A 415 -2.13 8.51 2.81
N SER A 416 -1.17 9.32 2.35
CA SER A 416 -0.65 9.49 0.95
C SER A 416 0.14 8.33 0.26
N THR A 417 -0.37 7.67 -0.77
CA THR A 417 0.34 6.59 -1.52
C THR A 417 1.56 7.04 -2.34
N MET A 418 2.55 6.15 -2.49
CA MET A 418 3.64 6.22 -3.48
C MET A 418 3.64 4.98 -4.39
N VAL A 419 4.09 5.12 -5.63
CA VAL A 419 4.18 4.06 -6.65
C VAL A 419 5.62 3.98 -7.17
N PHE A 420 6.09 2.76 -7.40
CA PHE A 420 7.44 2.46 -7.87
C PHE A 420 7.44 2.07 -9.35
N GLN A 421 8.50 2.43 -10.07
CA GLN A 421 8.82 1.89 -11.39
C GLN A 421 10.20 1.23 -11.34
N LEU A 422 10.27 -0.04 -11.73
CA LEU A 422 11.49 -0.83 -11.83
C LEU A 422 11.83 -1.02 -13.30
N GLN A 423 13.08 -0.79 -13.69
CA GLN A 423 13.57 -1.11 -15.02
C GLN A 423 14.84 -1.96 -14.91
N GLU A 424 14.80 -3.16 -15.48
CA GLU A 424 15.97 -4.03 -15.64
C GLU A 424 16.72 -3.67 -16.92
N LEU A 425 18.03 -3.55 -16.81
CA LEU A 425 18.96 -3.43 -17.93
C LEU A 425 19.96 -4.60 -17.83
N PRO A 426 20.57 -5.03 -18.96
CA PRO A 426 21.46 -6.19 -19.01
C PRO A 426 22.71 -6.10 -18.11
N ASP A 427 23.01 -4.93 -17.55
CA ASP A 427 24.08 -4.73 -16.57
C ASP A 427 23.54 -4.85 -15.13
N GLU A 428 23.35 -6.08 -14.63
CA GLU A 428 23.26 -6.55 -13.22
C GLU A 428 22.55 -5.70 -12.13
N TRP A 429 21.84 -4.62 -12.44
CA TRP A 429 21.31 -3.66 -11.47
C TRP A 429 19.86 -3.25 -11.79
N ASN A 430 19.00 -3.39 -10.79
CA ASN A 430 17.63 -2.88 -10.83
C ASN A 430 17.63 -1.36 -10.62
N ARG A 431 17.12 -0.58 -11.58
CA ARG A 431 16.93 0.87 -11.43
C ARG A 431 15.53 1.17 -10.90
N LEU A 432 15.45 2.00 -9.87
CA LEU A 432 14.20 2.46 -9.25
C LEU A 432 13.94 3.93 -9.63
N CYS A 433 12.84 4.22 -10.31
CA CYS A 433 12.36 5.60 -10.48
C CYS A 433 11.35 5.94 -9.38
N ILE A 434 11.52 7.10 -8.76
CA ILE A 434 10.73 7.61 -7.62
C ILE A 434 10.04 8.89 -8.09
N GLY A 435 8.71 8.95 -8.00
CA GLY A 435 7.88 10.06 -8.49
C GLY A 435 6.99 10.68 -7.42
#